data_AF-A0A2M9BN47-F1
#
_entry.id   AF-A0A2M9BN47-F1
#
_cell.length_a   1.000
_cell.length_b   1.000
_cell.length_c   1.000
_cell.angle_alpha   90.00
_cell.angle_beta   90.00
_cell.angle_gamma   90.00
#
_symmetry.space_group_name_H-M   'P 1'
#
loop_
_entity.id
_entity.type
_entity.pdbx_description
1 polymer ?
#
loop_
_entity_poly.entity_id
_entity_poly.type
_entity_poly.pdbx_seq_one_letter_code
_entity_poly.pdbx_strand_id
1 'polypeptide(L)'
;MTPSADDFTKSAIKTRLTHKAAELWGYSEAEMEGFDPLVQMLMEACAVELEKIGQEIHSTQHRLVDRLASLLNPDVVDAPRPAHAVAQASPREAQAILPADAQFVYQRPAAGRQVTTHPVFFSPLQNTSLTQGRVRYLATDTTLWQLESSLQKRVVAQAPVALPTEHRRLWIGLELAPEVTSLANLSFYLDWANEPQRPTFTSFLPGDSWRLDETVLTVEPGLHEDGAEETFLHQEYDFLQRVEQHVRAVYAPHFIRVGGGPAADLTAYVPRPYPAGLAAQLPAAALAQLTQPLVWLEVRFSHALPPEALTNLLCATNCFPVLNRRLHKRLFRLQQALNIFPLDSEEPFLAMREVYSLNNVVYRSTSLTGLQDSQTDTYTLRSHGVGRFDARTGKQALMQLLELLRDESRAFTATGTDFISSTLRELNQNLARLEERLGRDAAAQNTAPYVLLRPHDVNDSVFLEYWSSDGAAANRLAPGSRLQVYDGQYLDDVQLLTTTIGGQERPRPEERVHTLRKNLLSRNRIVTLEDIKAACWAELGSQLAQVQVEKGFRNGATPGAGFVRCIRVTLTPAAISRLSGPEWQQTAEDLQITLASQSAMNLPYEVLVKTP
;
A
#
# COMPACT_ATOMS: atom_id res chain seq x y z
N MET A 1 13.08 20.77 34.26
CA MET A 1 13.71 21.37 33.08
C MET A 1 14.52 20.28 32.40
N THR A 2 14.03 19.73 31.30
CA THR A 2 14.83 18.83 30.45
C THR A 2 15.84 19.69 29.69
N PRO A 3 17.15 19.39 29.74
CA PRO A 3 18.14 20.15 28.99
C PRO A 3 17.82 20.08 27.49
N SER A 4 17.89 21.20 26.80
CA SER A 4 17.68 21.26 25.35
C SER A 4 18.91 20.72 24.62
N ALA A 5 18.77 20.33 23.34
CA ALA A 5 19.91 19.85 22.55
C ALA A 5 21.05 20.87 22.46
N ASP A 6 20.72 22.17 22.54
CA ASP A 6 21.70 23.27 22.53
C ASP A 6 22.62 23.29 23.77
N ASP A 7 22.21 22.66 24.89
CA ASP A 7 23.01 22.60 26.12
C ASP A 7 24.25 21.70 25.99
N PHE A 8 24.34 20.84 24.97
CA PHE A 8 25.46 19.91 24.77
C PHE A 8 26.42 20.32 23.65
N THR A 9 26.33 21.54 23.15
CA THR A 9 27.26 22.04 22.13
C THR A 9 28.65 22.26 22.72
N LYS A 10 29.70 22.01 21.92
CA LYS A 10 31.11 22.24 22.32
C LYS A 10 31.34 23.61 22.95
N SER A 11 30.76 24.67 22.38
CA SER A 11 30.90 26.04 22.88
C SER A 11 30.24 26.21 24.26
N ALA A 12 29.02 25.73 24.45
CA ALA A 12 28.31 25.82 25.73
C ALA A 12 28.98 24.98 26.84
N ILE A 13 29.52 23.80 26.49
CA ILE A 13 30.28 22.97 27.43
C ILE A 13 31.60 23.65 27.79
N LYS A 14 32.35 24.17 26.80
CA LYS A 14 33.60 24.88 27.02
C LYS A 14 33.40 26.10 27.93
N THR A 15 32.39 26.93 27.66
CA THR A 15 32.08 28.11 28.47
C THR A 15 31.73 27.76 29.91
N ARG A 16 30.96 26.67 30.14
CA ARG A 16 30.68 26.20 31.51
C ARG A 16 31.93 25.67 32.20
N LEU A 17 32.76 24.90 31.50
CA LEU A 17 34.03 24.40 32.05
C LEU A 17 34.95 25.55 32.45
N THR A 18 35.07 26.57 31.60
CA THR A 18 35.90 27.75 31.89
C THR A 18 35.37 28.55 33.07
N HIS A 19 34.05 28.72 33.17
CA HIS A 19 33.42 29.47 34.27
C HIS A 19 33.57 28.71 35.62
N LYS A 20 33.34 27.38 35.60
CA LYS A 20 33.53 26.51 36.76
C LYS A 20 34.98 26.47 37.25
N ALA A 21 35.93 26.44 36.31
CA ALA A 21 37.35 26.44 36.62
C ALA A 21 37.81 27.79 37.18
N ALA A 22 37.33 28.91 36.60
CA ALA A 22 37.57 30.25 37.12
C ALA A 22 37.03 30.39 38.56
N GLU A 23 35.81 29.90 38.82
CA GLU A 23 35.20 29.89 40.15
C GLU A 23 36.02 29.05 41.16
N LEU A 24 36.43 27.83 40.80
CA LEU A 24 37.23 26.94 41.65
C LEU A 24 38.62 27.47 41.97
N TRP A 25 39.22 28.20 41.03
CA TRP A 25 40.55 28.79 41.19
C TRP A 25 40.52 30.23 41.70
N GLY A 26 39.34 30.79 41.93
CA GLY A 26 39.16 32.14 42.50
C GLY A 26 39.51 33.28 41.53
N TYR A 27 39.50 33.02 40.22
CA TYR A 27 39.70 34.04 39.19
C TYR A 27 38.43 34.87 38.99
N SER A 28 38.59 36.18 38.77
CA SER A 28 37.49 37.04 38.34
C SER A 28 37.19 36.82 36.84
N GLU A 29 35.96 37.12 36.38
CA GLU A 29 35.57 36.97 34.96
C GLU A 29 36.51 37.74 33.99
N ALA A 30 37.20 38.78 34.49
CA ALA A 30 38.17 39.57 33.74
C ALA A 30 39.56 38.90 33.57
N GLU A 31 39.87 37.86 34.37
CA GLU A 31 41.16 37.13 34.34
C GLU A 31 41.06 35.81 33.55
N MET A 32 39.91 35.52 32.95
CA MET A 32 39.68 34.29 32.15
C MET A 32 40.56 34.19 30.90
N GLU A 33 41.09 35.30 30.39
CA GLU A 33 42.06 35.33 29.28
C GLU A 33 43.49 34.95 29.73
N GLY A 34 43.75 34.85 31.03
CA GLY A 34 45.05 34.50 31.61
C GLY A 34 45.32 32.99 31.76
N PHE A 35 44.43 32.13 31.28
CA PHE A 35 44.66 30.68 31.35
C PHE A 35 45.84 30.24 30.48
N ASP A 36 46.60 29.28 31.01
CA ASP A 36 47.63 28.58 30.24
C ASP A 36 47.00 27.98 28.96
N PRO A 37 47.59 28.22 27.77
CA PRO A 37 47.16 27.60 26.52
C PRO A 37 46.95 26.08 26.61
N LEU A 38 47.71 25.37 27.44
CA LEU A 38 47.55 23.93 27.69
C LEU A 38 46.22 23.63 28.39
N VAL A 39 45.84 24.44 29.39
CA VAL A 39 44.55 24.31 30.09
C VAL A 39 43.40 24.57 29.12
N GLN A 40 43.54 25.58 28.26
CA GLN A 40 42.55 25.89 27.25
C GLN A 40 42.37 24.74 26.24
N MET A 41 43.47 24.10 25.85
CA MET A 41 43.48 22.94 24.95
C MET A 41 42.87 21.69 25.62
N LEU A 42 43.17 21.44 26.89
CA LEU A 42 42.57 20.35 27.68
C LEU A 42 41.07 20.54 27.90
N MET A 43 40.63 21.78 28.20
CA MET A 43 39.21 22.11 28.30
C MET A 43 38.49 21.92 26.95
N GLU A 44 39.17 22.23 25.86
CA GLU A 44 38.61 22.05 24.51
C GLU A 44 38.50 20.58 24.12
N ALA A 45 39.50 19.76 24.41
CA ALA A 45 39.44 18.31 24.22
C ALA A 45 38.34 17.69 25.09
N CYS A 46 38.25 18.10 26.36
CA CYS A 46 37.20 17.66 27.29
C CYS A 46 35.80 18.05 26.80
N ALA A 47 35.65 19.27 26.26
CA ALA A 47 34.38 19.72 25.70
C ALA A 47 33.93 18.88 24.49
N VAL A 48 34.87 18.44 23.64
CA VAL A 48 34.58 17.54 22.51
C VAL A 48 34.13 16.16 22.99
N GLU A 49 34.81 15.59 23.99
CA GLU A 49 34.41 14.28 24.53
C GLU A 49 33.07 14.33 25.26
N LEU A 50 32.80 15.42 26.00
CA LEU A 50 31.50 15.63 26.65
C LEU A 50 30.37 15.90 25.65
N GLU A 51 30.65 16.60 24.55
CA GLU A 51 29.70 16.77 23.45
C GLU A 51 29.36 15.41 22.81
N LYS A 52 30.35 14.56 22.54
CA LYS A 52 30.12 13.19 22.05
C LYS A 52 29.26 12.39 23.02
N ILE A 53 29.55 12.41 24.32
CA ILE A 53 28.75 11.75 25.35
C ILE A 53 27.32 12.31 25.37
N GLY A 54 27.15 13.63 25.25
CA GLY A 54 25.84 14.28 25.18
C GLY A 54 25.02 13.80 23.97
N GLN A 55 25.65 13.74 22.80
CA GLN A 55 25.04 13.20 21.57
C GLN A 55 24.69 11.71 21.73
N GLU A 56 25.56 10.92 22.37
CA GLU A 56 25.29 9.51 22.68
C GLU A 56 24.11 9.34 23.64
N ILE A 57 24.01 10.15 24.70
CA ILE A 57 22.88 10.12 25.64
C ILE A 57 21.58 10.46 24.89
N HIS A 58 21.58 11.50 24.05
CA HIS A 58 20.41 11.90 23.29
C HIS A 58 19.98 10.83 22.28
N SER A 59 20.94 10.22 21.58
CA SER A 59 20.68 9.09 20.68
C SER A 59 20.19 7.85 21.45
N THR A 60 20.64 7.65 22.68
CA THR A 60 20.21 6.52 23.53
C THR A 60 18.78 6.72 24.01
N GLN A 61 18.40 7.96 24.37
CA GLN A 61 17.01 8.28 24.72
C GLN A 61 16.06 8.00 23.56
N HIS A 62 16.40 8.44 22.35
CA HIS A 62 15.62 8.12 21.14
C HIS A 62 15.50 6.60 20.93
N ARG A 63 16.63 5.88 20.98
CA ARG A 63 16.64 4.42 20.85
C ARG A 63 15.82 3.71 21.93
N LEU A 64 15.83 4.20 23.17
CA LEU A 64 15.02 3.65 24.26
C LEU A 64 13.54 3.89 24.03
N VAL A 65 13.15 5.10 23.62
CA VAL A 65 11.76 5.42 23.28
C VAL A 65 11.29 4.57 22.10
N ASP A 66 12.07 4.47 21.03
CA ASP A 66 11.75 3.63 19.87
C ASP A 66 11.66 2.15 20.25
N ARG A 67 12.58 1.67 21.10
CA ARG A 67 12.56 0.28 21.55
C ARG A 67 11.35 0.00 22.44
N LEU A 68 11.04 0.87 23.39
CA LEU A 68 9.83 0.77 24.20
C LEU A 68 8.58 0.84 23.35
N ALA A 69 8.54 1.75 22.37
CA ALA A 69 7.45 1.87 21.40
C ALA A 69 7.29 0.58 20.59
N SER A 70 8.38 -0.01 20.09
CA SER A 70 8.35 -1.29 19.36
C SER A 70 7.93 -2.48 20.22
N LEU A 71 8.25 -2.46 21.52
CA LEU A 71 7.84 -3.50 22.47
C LEU A 71 6.37 -3.37 22.88
N LEU A 72 5.90 -2.14 23.06
CA LEU A 72 4.52 -1.83 23.42
C LEU A 72 3.57 -1.90 22.22
N ASN A 73 4.10 -1.72 21.01
CA ASN A 73 3.34 -1.70 19.77
C ASN A 73 4.12 -2.37 18.64
N PRO A 74 4.14 -3.71 18.58
CA PRO A 74 4.72 -4.43 17.44
C PRO A 74 3.98 -4.14 16.12
N ASP A 75 2.78 -3.54 16.17
CA ASP A 75 1.88 -3.32 15.03
C ASP A 75 2.25 -2.11 14.15
N VAL A 76 3.21 -1.28 14.58
CA VAL A 76 3.70 -0.16 13.75
C VAL A 76 4.65 -0.72 12.69
N VAL A 77 4.05 -1.02 11.54
CA VAL A 77 4.75 -1.59 10.40
C VAL A 77 5.54 -0.52 9.67
N ASP A 78 6.84 -0.76 9.52
CA ASP A 78 7.78 0.03 8.73
C ASP A 78 7.83 -0.49 7.29
N ALA A 79 6.70 -0.41 6.59
CA ALA A 79 6.54 -0.86 5.21
C ALA A 79 5.88 0.23 4.36
N PRO A 80 6.16 0.28 3.05
CA PRO A 80 5.41 1.15 2.14
C PRO A 80 3.95 0.70 2.06
N ARG A 81 3.04 1.62 1.75
CA ARG A 81 1.67 1.28 1.36
C ARG A 81 1.63 1.13 -0.17
N PRO A 82 1.23 -0.02 -0.72
CA PRO A 82 1.17 -0.21 -2.16
C PRO A 82 0.10 0.67 -2.81
N ALA A 83 0.41 1.22 -3.98
CA ALA A 83 -0.60 1.86 -4.82
C ALA A 83 -1.61 0.82 -5.33
N HIS A 84 -2.83 1.26 -5.63
CA HIS A 84 -3.89 0.40 -6.14
C HIS A 84 -4.67 1.07 -7.28
N ALA A 85 -5.29 0.23 -8.11
CA ALA A 85 -6.14 0.61 -9.23
C ALA A 85 -7.10 -0.53 -9.58
N VAL A 86 -8.01 -0.29 -10.52
CA VAL A 86 -8.75 -1.36 -11.22
C VAL A 86 -8.07 -1.62 -12.56
N ALA A 87 -7.80 -2.89 -12.85
CA ALA A 87 -7.33 -3.34 -14.16
C ALA A 87 -8.41 -4.15 -14.86
N GLN A 88 -8.32 -4.24 -16.18
CA GLN A 88 -9.15 -5.08 -17.02
C GLN A 88 -8.25 -6.04 -17.79
N ALA A 89 -8.65 -7.31 -17.88
CA ALA A 89 -7.95 -8.30 -18.70
C ALA A 89 -8.90 -9.00 -19.68
N SER A 90 -8.36 -9.44 -20.81
CA SER A 90 -9.08 -10.28 -21.78
C SER A 90 -8.52 -11.71 -21.74
N PRO A 91 -9.29 -12.71 -21.27
CA PRO A 91 -8.83 -14.10 -21.27
C PRO A 91 -8.87 -14.68 -22.69
N ARG A 92 -7.95 -15.60 -22.98
CA ARG A 92 -7.90 -16.36 -24.25
C ARG A 92 -8.92 -17.48 -24.30
N GLU A 93 -9.16 -18.11 -23.15
CA GLU A 93 -10.11 -19.20 -22.98
C GLU A 93 -11.47 -18.66 -22.54
N ALA A 94 -12.54 -19.41 -22.85
CA ALA A 94 -13.92 -19.04 -22.55
C ALA A 94 -14.15 -18.68 -21.08
N GLN A 95 -13.47 -19.41 -20.18
CA GLN A 95 -13.39 -19.10 -18.76
C GLN A 95 -11.94 -19.32 -18.29
N ALA A 96 -11.42 -18.39 -17.50
CA ALA A 96 -10.08 -18.49 -16.92
C ALA A 96 -10.09 -17.99 -15.47
N ILE A 97 -9.34 -18.64 -14.60
CA ILE A 97 -9.11 -18.15 -13.23
C ILE A 97 -7.79 -17.40 -13.22
N LEU A 98 -7.84 -16.10 -12.93
CA LEU A 98 -6.67 -15.26 -12.72
C LEU A 98 -6.23 -15.40 -11.25
N PRO A 99 -5.07 -16.00 -10.96
CA PRO A 99 -4.60 -16.15 -9.59
C PRO A 99 -4.14 -14.80 -8.99
N ALA A 100 -4.28 -14.68 -7.67
CA ALA A 100 -3.87 -13.49 -6.90
C ALA A 100 -2.37 -13.18 -6.98
N ASP A 101 -1.56 -14.17 -7.38
CA ASP A 101 -0.11 -14.03 -7.52
C ASP A 101 0.39 -13.87 -8.96
N ALA A 102 -0.54 -13.73 -9.92
CA ALA A 102 -0.19 -13.28 -11.26
C ALA A 102 0.49 -11.92 -11.21
N GLN A 103 1.51 -11.73 -12.04
CA GLN A 103 2.27 -10.49 -12.10
C GLN A 103 2.11 -9.79 -13.46
N PHE A 104 1.96 -8.47 -13.40
CA PHE A 104 1.84 -7.59 -14.54
C PHE A 104 2.85 -6.46 -14.43
N VAL A 105 3.48 -6.10 -15.55
CA VAL A 105 4.55 -5.11 -15.61
C VAL A 105 4.13 -3.91 -16.42
N TYR A 106 4.20 -2.73 -15.81
CA TYR A 106 4.16 -1.47 -16.52
C TYR A 106 5.58 -0.98 -16.79
N GLN A 107 5.93 -0.90 -18.08
CA GLN A 107 7.19 -0.30 -18.52
C GLN A 107 6.97 1.20 -18.72
N ARG A 108 7.64 2.04 -17.90
CA ARG A 108 7.52 3.49 -18.09
C ARG A 108 8.18 3.88 -19.42
N PRO A 109 7.56 4.76 -20.22
CA PRO A 109 8.17 5.23 -21.44
C PRO A 109 9.47 5.98 -21.12
N ALA A 110 10.59 5.51 -21.70
CA ALA A 110 11.89 6.14 -21.49
C ALA A 110 11.95 7.50 -22.20
N ALA A 111 12.17 8.57 -21.43
CA ALA A 111 12.42 9.90 -21.98
C ALA A 111 13.91 10.04 -22.37
N GLY A 112 14.28 9.62 -23.58
CA GLY A 112 15.63 9.76 -24.14
C GLY A 112 16.54 8.53 -24.00
N ARG A 113 17.73 8.58 -24.63
CA ARG A 113 18.63 7.43 -24.85
C ARG A 113 19.37 6.90 -23.60
N GLN A 114 19.23 7.52 -22.43
CA GLN A 114 20.00 7.17 -21.23
C GLN A 114 19.20 7.09 -19.92
N VAL A 115 17.87 7.14 -19.94
CA VAL A 115 17.07 6.97 -18.72
C VAL A 115 16.66 5.51 -18.58
N THR A 116 17.33 4.77 -17.70
CA THR A 116 16.86 3.46 -17.25
C THR A 116 15.61 3.68 -16.40
N THR A 117 14.45 3.32 -16.94
CA THR A 117 13.18 3.40 -16.22
C THR A 117 12.96 2.11 -15.43
N HIS A 118 12.79 2.22 -14.12
CA HIS A 118 12.41 1.06 -13.30
C HIS A 118 10.99 0.62 -13.66
N PRO A 119 10.78 -0.68 -13.99
CA PRO A 119 9.46 -1.23 -14.25
C PRO A 119 8.63 -1.24 -12.96
N VAL A 120 7.31 -1.06 -13.11
CA VAL A 120 6.38 -1.07 -11.98
C VAL A 120 5.54 -2.34 -12.07
N PHE A 121 5.50 -3.12 -10.98
CA PHE A 121 4.78 -4.38 -10.94
C PHE A 121 3.41 -4.24 -10.29
N PHE A 122 2.44 -5.00 -10.79
CA PHE A 122 1.10 -5.12 -10.25
C PHE A 122 0.69 -6.58 -10.14
N SER A 123 -0.13 -6.91 -9.15
CA SER A 123 -0.77 -8.21 -9.04
C SER A 123 -2.23 -8.04 -8.61
N PRO A 124 -3.13 -8.98 -8.94
CA PRO A 124 -4.52 -8.95 -8.49
C PRO A 124 -4.61 -8.97 -6.96
N LEU A 125 -5.68 -8.37 -6.44
CA LEU A 125 -6.02 -8.42 -5.02
C LEU A 125 -6.35 -9.84 -4.54
N GLN A 126 -7.00 -10.63 -5.40
CA GLN A 126 -7.54 -11.95 -5.09
C GLN A 126 -7.73 -12.75 -6.38
N ASN A 127 -8.05 -14.04 -6.24
CA ASN A 127 -8.39 -14.87 -7.39
C ASN A 127 -9.65 -14.31 -8.06
N THR A 128 -9.61 -14.19 -9.39
CA THR A 128 -10.69 -13.57 -10.16
C THR A 128 -11.08 -14.47 -11.33
N SER A 129 -12.36 -14.79 -11.45
CA SER A 129 -12.90 -15.47 -12.63
C SER A 129 -13.03 -14.48 -13.79
N LEU A 130 -12.45 -14.80 -14.94
CA LEU A 130 -12.53 -14.05 -16.17
C LEU A 130 -13.33 -14.85 -17.20
N THR A 131 -14.16 -14.18 -17.97
CA THR A 131 -14.99 -14.79 -19.02
C THR A 131 -14.65 -14.16 -20.37
N GLN A 132 -14.49 -14.96 -21.41
CA GLN A 132 -14.17 -14.43 -22.74
C GLN A 132 -15.34 -13.66 -23.33
N GLY A 133 -15.26 -12.34 -23.20
CA GLY A 133 -16.27 -11.43 -23.70
C GLY A 133 -16.04 -10.01 -23.21
N ARG A 134 -16.82 -9.09 -23.79
CA ARG A 134 -16.77 -7.66 -23.48
C ARG A 134 -18.13 -7.01 -23.59
N VAL A 135 -18.29 -5.89 -22.91
CA VAL A 135 -19.43 -4.99 -23.15
C VAL A 135 -19.19 -4.25 -24.46
N ARG A 136 -20.06 -4.47 -25.44
CA ARG A 136 -19.97 -3.86 -26.78
C ARG A 136 -20.87 -2.65 -26.94
N TYR A 137 -22.06 -2.70 -26.33
CA TYR A 137 -23.04 -1.62 -26.39
C TYR A 137 -23.61 -1.32 -25.01
N LEU A 138 -23.94 -0.06 -24.79
CA LEU A 138 -24.76 0.40 -23.67
C LEU A 138 -25.93 1.20 -24.25
N ALA A 139 -27.13 1.05 -23.70
CA ALA A 139 -28.26 1.86 -24.13
C ALA A 139 -29.12 2.30 -22.97
N THR A 140 -29.68 3.50 -23.06
CA THR A 140 -30.80 3.96 -22.24
C THR A 140 -32.06 4.01 -23.09
N ASP A 141 -33.16 4.50 -22.50
CA ASP A 141 -34.40 4.73 -23.24
C ASP A 141 -34.25 5.76 -24.38
N THR A 142 -33.19 6.58 -24.37
CA THR A 142 -33.00 7.66 -25.35
C THR A 142 -31.74 7.52 -26.19
N THR A 143 -30.70 6.87 -25.72
CA THR A 143 -29.39 6.87 -26.38
C THR A 143 -28.78 5.49 -26.41
N LEU A 144 -28.21 5.13 -27.55
CA LEU A 144 -27.42 3.92 -27.74
C LEU A 144 -25.96 4.32 -27.99
N TRP A 145 -25.06 3.76 -27.18
CA TRP A 145 -23.62 3.93 -27.30
C TRP A 145 -22.96 2.61 -27.67
N GLN A 146 -21.97 2.69 -28.55
CA GLN A 146 -21.00 1.64 -28.80
C GLN A 146 -19.75 1.93 -27.97
N LEU A 147 -19.25 0.90 -27.28
CA LEU A 147 -17.99 0.97 -26.55
C LEU A 147 -16.82 0.59 -27.48
N GLU A 148 -15.83 1.47 -27.54
CA GLU A 148 -14.54 1.19 -28.18
C GLU A 148 -13.61 0.41 -27.23
N SER A 149 -12.47 -0.06 -27.72
CA SER A 149 -11.49 -0.82 -26.90
C SER A 149 -10.94 -0.03 -25.70
N SER A 150 -10.97 1.30 -25.77
CA SER A 150 -10.59 2.22 -24.71
C SER A 150 -11.73 2.52 -23.72
N LEU A 151 -12.87 1.82 -23.83
CA LEU A 151 -14.11 2.11 -23.11
C LEU A 151 -14.71 3.50 -23.40
N GLN A 152 -14.24 4.16 -24.46
CA GLN A 152 -14.86 5.40 -24.95
C GLN A 152 -16.23 5.09 -25.57
N LYS A 153 -17.22 5.92 -25.22
CA LYS A 153 -18.59 5.81 -25.72
C LYS A 153 -18.74 6.61 -27.01
N ARG A 154 -19.10 5.94 -28.10
CA ARG A 154 -19.54 6.59 -29.34
C ARG A 154 -21.05 6.47 -29.47
N VAL A 155 -21.74 7.59 -29.64
CA VAL A 155 -23.19 7.59 -29.88
C VAL A 155 -23.48 6.97 -31.26
N VAL A 156 -24.32 5.93 -31.28
CA VAL A 156 -24.77 5.25 -32.50
C VAL A 156 -26.17 5.72 -32.88
N ALA A 157 -27.04 5.89 -31.88
CA ALA A 157 -28.42 6.30 -32.09
C ALA A 157 -28.90 7.15 -30.93
N GLN A 158 -29.80 8.09 -31.23
CA GLN A 158 -30.48 8.89 -30.23
C GLN A 158 -31.96 9.03 -30.63
N ALA A 159 -32.85 8.72 -29.71
CA ALA A 159 -34.28 8.95 -29.84
C ALA A 159 -34.57 10.44 -29.65
N PRO A 160 -35.48 11.03 -30.45
CA PRO A 160 -35.82 12.44 -30.35
C PRO A 160 -36.64 12.78 -29.10
N VAL A 161 -37.38 11.81 -28.54
CA VAL A 161 -38.24 12.00 -27.36
C VAL A 161 -38.14 10.77 -26.46
N ALA A 162 -37.95 10.99 -25.16
CA ALA A 162 -38.03 9.94 -24.16
C ALA A 162 -39.49 9.55 -23.92
N LEU A 163 -39.83 8.27 -24.04
CA LEU A 163 -41.12 7.78 -23.58
C LEU A 163 -41.17 7.80 -22.04
N PRO A 164 -42.32 8.11 -21.42
CA PRO A 164 -42.47 7.97 -19.97
C PRO A 164 -42.26 6.52 -19.56
N THR A 165 -41.30 6.28 -18.67
CA THR A 165 -41.00 4.96 -18.12
C THR A 165 -41.10 5.00 -16.60
N GLU A 166 -41.66 3.95 -15.99
CA GLU A 166 -41.78 3.85 -14.52
C GLU A 166 -40.41 3.69 -13.84
N HIS A 167 -39.43 3.18 -14.58
CA HIS A 167 -38.06 2.94 -14.13
C HIS A 167 -37.05 3.45 -15.16
N ARG A 168 -35.85 3.79 -14.69
CA ARG A 168 -34.70 4.08 -15.56
C ARG A 168 -34.12 2.75 -16.03
N ARG A 169 -33.99 2.56 -17.34
CA ARG A 169 -33.45 1.32 -17.92
C ARG A 169 -32.05 1.54 -18.48
N LEU A 170 -31.16 0.61 -18.18
CA LEU A 170 -29.86 0.48 -18.81
C LEU A 170 -29.78 -0.90 -19.47
N TRP A 171 -29.58 -0.91 -20.78
CA TRP A 171 -29.32 -2.11 -21.55
C TRP A 171 -27.82 -2.30 -21.72
N ILE A 172 -27.32 -3.48 -21.39
CA ILE A 172 -25.91 -3.85 -21.54
C ILE A 172 -25.82 -4.95 -22.59
N GLY A 173 -25.21 -4.64 -23.74
CA GLY A 173 -25.00 -5.58 -24.84
C GLY A 173 -23.62 -6.24 -24.73
N LEU A 174 -23.61 -7.53 -24.46
CA LEU A 174 -22.42 -8.37 -24.28
C LEU A 174 -22.07 -9.11 -25.57
N GLU A 175 -20.82 -8.98 -25.99
CA GLU A 175 -20.18 -9.80 -27.02
C GLU A 175 -19.41 -10.91 -26.29
N LEU A 176 -19.96 -12.13 -26.30
CA LEU A 176 -19.37 -13.30 -25.63
C LEU A 176 -18.87 -14.28 -26.69
N ALA A 177 -17.82 -15.03 -26.35
CA ALA A 177 -17.39 -16.15 -27.18
C ALA A 177 -18.47 -17.26 -27.21
N PRO A 178 -18.64 -17.98 -28.33
CA PRO A 178 -19.69 -18.98 -28.48
C PRO A 178 -19.58 -20.15 -27.50
N GLU A 179 -18.40 -20.38 -26.93
CA GLU A 179 -18.15 -21.40 -25.91
C GLU A 179 -18.67 -21.01 -24.51
N VAL A 180 -19.04 -19.74 -24.30
CA VAL A 180 -19.56 -19.26 -23.01
C VAL A 180 -21.03 -19.65 -22.86
N THR A 181 -21.28 -20.64 -22.01
CA THR A 181 -22.63 -21.19 -21.79
C THR A 181 -23.35 -20.62 -20.56
N SER A 182 -22.69 -19.82 -19.72
CA SER A 182 -23.32 -19.23 -18.54
C SER A 182 -22.69 -17.89 -18.17
N LEU A 183 -23.53 -17.00 -17.61
CA LEU A 183 -23.13 -15.73 -17.00
C LEU A 183 -22.77 -15.87 -15.51
N ALA A 184 -22.84 -17.07 -14.94
CA ALA A 184 -22.52 -17.29 -13.53
C ALA A 184 -21.11 -16.78 -13.21
N ASN A 185 -20.98 -16.02 -12.12
CA ASN A 185 -19.75 -15.42 -11.63
C ASN A 185 -19.16 -14.32 -12.54
N LEU A 186 -19.88 -13.88 -13.57
CA LEU A 186 -19.48 -12.71 -14.34
C LEU A 186 -19.59 -11.46 -13.47
N SER A 187 -18.48 -10.74 -13.33
CA SER A 187 -18.40 -9.50 -12.57
C SER A 187 -18.41 -8.28 -13.49
N PHE A 188 -19.25 -7.32 -13.14
CA PHE A 188 -19.36 -6.01 -13.77
C PHE A 188 -18.75 -4.95 -12.88
N TYR A 189 -17.88 -4.13 -13.46
CA TYR A 189 -17.38 -2.91 -12.85
C TYR A 189 -18.17 -1.72 -13.39
N LEU A 190 -18.77 -0.96 -12.49
CA LEU A 190 -19.64 0.19 -12.77
C LEU A 190 -19.12 1.41 -12.03
N ASP A 191 -18.76 2.45 -12.78
CA ASP A 191 -18.18 3.65 -12.18
C ASP A 191 -18.57 4.95 -12.90
N TRP A 192 -18.51 6.06 -12.17
CA TRP A 192 -18.72 7.41 -12.69
C TRP A 192 -17.41 8.20 -12.60
N ALA A 193 -16.55 7.97 -13.59
CA ALA A 193 -15.24 8.61 -13.64
C ALA A 193 -15.37 10.14 -13.71
N ASN A 194 -14.62 10.85 -12.87
CA ASN A 194 -14.60 12.32 -12.78
C ASN A 194 -15.94 12.99 -12.41
N GLU A 195 -16.87 12.26 -11.81
CA GLU A 195 -18.18 12.79 -11.42
C GLU A 195 -18.20 13.24 -9.95
N PRO A 196 -18.50 14.52 -9.64
CA PRO A 196 -18.52 15.00 -8.25
C PRO A 196 -19.58 14.31 -7.37
N GLN A 197 -20.66 13.83 -7.97
CA GLN A 197 -21.75 13.10 -7.29
C GLN A 197 -21.54 11.58 -7.27
N ARG A 198 -20.32 11.10 -7.60
CA ARG A 198 -19.98 9.68 -7.65
C ARG A 198 -20.44 8.86 -6.42
N PRO A 199 -20.25 9.31 -5.17
CA PRO A 199 -20.73 8.54 -4.00
C PRO A 199 -22.24 8.37 -3.97
N THR A 200 -22.99 9.39 -4.41
CA THR A 200 -24.46 9.34 -4.50
C THR A 200 -24.93 8.41 -5.60
N PHE A 201 -24.26 8.40 -6.76
CA PHE A 201 -24.63 7.47 -7.85
C PHE A 201 -24.28 6.02 -7.51
N THR A 202 -23.14 5.81 -6.85
CA THR A 202 -22.69 4.47 -6.41
C THR A 202 -23.69 3.84 -5.43
N SER A 203 -24.41 4.62 -4.62
CA SER A 203 -25.41 4.08 -3.69
C SER A 203 -26.69 3.55 -4.37
N PHE A 204 -26.87 3.80 -5.67
CA PHE A 204 -27.92 3.17 -6.48
C PHE A 204 -27.52 1.80 -7.03
N LEU A 205 -26.26 1.37 -6.89
CA LEU A 205 -25.85 0.02 -7.23
C LEU A 205 -26.33 -0.97 -6.14
N PRO A 206 -26.75 -2.20 -6.49
CA PRO A 206 -26.68 -2.82 -7.82
C PRO A 206 -27.81 -2.47 -8.82
N GLY A 207 -28.75 -1.61 -8.43
CA GLY A 207 -30.01 -1.35 -9.13
C GLY A 207 -31.17 -2.17 -8.57
N ASP A 208 -32.38 -1.93 -9.08
CA ASP A 208 -33.61 -2.56 -8.60
C ASP A 208 -33.73 -4.02 -9.05
N SER A 209 -33.36 -4.32 -10.31
CA SER A 209 -33.35 -5.70 -10.84
C SER A 209 -32.50 -5.81 -12.10
N TRP A 210 -31.88 -6.98 -12.29
CA TRP A 210 -31.18 -7.39 -13.50
C TRP A 210 -32.00 -8.46 -14.22
N ARG A 211 -32.18 -8.32 -15.53
CA ARG A 211 -32.99 -9.25 -16.33
C ARG A 211 -32.28 -9.69 -17.60
N LEU A 212 -32.48 -10.96 -17.93
CA LEU A 212 -32.15 -11.56 -19.22
C LEU A 212 -33.48 -11.92 -19.89
N ASP A 213 -33.90 -11.14 -20.88
CA ASP A 213 -35.26 -11.15 -21.42
C ASP A 213 -36.32 -11.03 -20.30
N GLU A 214 -37.15 -12.06 -20.11
CA GLU A 214 -38.20 -12.10 -19.08
C GLU A 214 -37.72 -12.70 -17.75
N THR A 215 -36.50 -13.26 -17.71
CA THR A 215 -35.96 -13.91 -16.52
C THR A 215 -35.18 -12.92 -15.64
N VAL A 216 -35.41 -12.96 -14.33
CA VAL A 216 -34.70 -12.11 -13.36
C VAL A 216 -33.44 -12.83 -12.89
N LEU A 217 -32.29 -12.16 -13.00
CA LEU A 217 -31.01 -12.67 -12.54
C LEU A 217 -30.82 -12.35 -11.06
N THR A 218 -30.24 -13.30 -10.32
CA THR A 218 -29.70 -13.04 -8.99
C THR A 218 -28.38 -12.31 -9.14
N VAL A 219 -28.21 -11.19 -8.44
CA VAL A 219 -26.97 -10.42 -8.44
C VAL A 219 -26.52 -10.15 -7.01
N GLU A 220 -25.20 -10.16 -6.81
CA GLU A 220 -24.54 -9.92 -5.53
C GLU A 220 -23.64 -8.68 -5.67
N PRO A 221 -23.83 -7.63 -4.86
CA PRO A 221 -22.92 -6.50 -4.85
C PRO A 221 -21.59 -6.89 -4.18
N GLY A 222 -20.50 -6.30 -4.64
CA GLY A 222 -19.16 -6.53 -4.09
C GLY A 222 -18.26 -7.43 -4.94
N LEU A 223 -17.07 -7.66 -4.39
CA LEU A 223 -16.08 -8.59 -4.92
C LEU A 223 -16.32 -9.99 -4.34
N HIS A 224 -15.84 -11.04 -5.00
CA HIS A 224 -15.94 -12.40 -4.47
C HIS A 224 -15.18 -12.51 -3.15
N GLU A 225 -15.80 -13.00 -2.08
CA GLU A 225 -15.04 -13.49 -0.94
C GLU A 225 -14.67 -14.94 -1.21
N ASP A 226 -13.39 -15.21 -1.47
CA ASP A 226 -12.88 -16.59 -1.41
C ASP A 226 -13.15 -17.07 0.03
N GLY A 227 -13.84 -18.22 0.15
CA GLY A 227 -14.30 -18.75 1.43
C GLY A 227 -13.19 -18.69 2.46
N ALA A 228 -13.46 -18.02 3.58
CA ALA A 228 -12.51 -17.78 4.65
C ALA A 228 -11.76 -19.07 5.02
N GLU A 229 -10.50 -19.17 4.61
CA GLU A 229 -9.57 -20.02 5.34
C GLU A 229 -9.59 -19.52 6.78
N GLU A 230 -9.78 -20.45 7.72
CA GLU A 230 -10.03 -20.20 9.13
C GLU A 230 -9.21 -19.00 9.63
N THR A 231 -9.94 -17.97 10.08
CA THR A 231 -9.36 -16.70 10.53
C THR A 231 -8.57 -16.97 11.81
N PHE A 232 -7.31 -17.37 11.68
CA PHE A 232 -6.43 -17.49 12.82
C PHE A 232 -6.30 -16.10 13.45
N LEU A 233 -6.50 -15.99 14.76
CA LEU A 233 -6.42 -14.75 15.55
C LEU A 233 -5.09 -13.97 15.41
N HIS A 234 -4.10 -14.52 14.70
CA HIS A 234 -2.85 -13.87 14.33
C HIS A 234 -2.96 -12.96 13.10
N GLN A 235 -4.06 -13.02 12.32
CA GLN A 235 -4.29 -12.29 11.08
C GLN A 235 -4.60 -10.79 11.28
N GLU A 236 -5.15 -10.39 12.42
CA GLU A 236 -5.42 -8.97 12.73
C GLU A 236 -4.14 -8.10 12.77
N TYR A 237 -2.98 -8.75 12.86
CA TYR A 237 -1.67 -8.11 12.96
C TYR A 237 -0.94 -8.02 11.60
N ASP A 238 -1.46 -8.63 10.53
CA ASP A 238 -0.83 -8.56 9.21
C ASP A 238 -1.16 -7.22 8.53
N PHE A 239 -0.13 -6.42 8.29
CA PHE A 239 -0.27 -5.14 7.60
C PHE A 239 -0.75 -5.31 6.16
N LEU A 240 -0.26 -6.31 5.42
CA LEU A 240 -0.66 -6.49 4.03
C LEU A 240 -2.14 -6.84 3.95
N GLN A 241 -2.62 -7.75 4.80
CA GLN A 241 -4.03 -8.13 4.84
C GLN A 241 -4.95 -6.94 5.17
N ARG A 242 -4.53 -6.05 6.08
CA ARG A 242 -5.27 -4.79 6.36
C ARG A 242 -5.33 -3.88 5.15
N VAL A 243 -4.23 -3.74 4.41
CA VAL A 243 -4.20 -2.98 3.15
C VAL A 243 -5.13 -3.62 2.12
N GLU A 244 -5.08 -4.94 1.96
CA GLU A 244 -5.96 -5.68 1.04
C GLU A 244 -7.45 -5.50 1.39
N GLN A 245 -7.81 -5.62 2.66
CA GLN A 245 -9.18 -5.40 3.13
C GLN A 245 -9.64 -3.96 2.87
N HIS A 246 -8.76 -2.98 3.11
CA HIS A 246 -9.06 -1.58 2.82
C HIS A 246 -9.30 -1.37 1.31
N VAL A 247 -8.40 -1.87 0.46
CA VAL A 247 -8.54 -1.77 -1.00
C VAL A 247 -9.79 -2.50 -1.50
N ARG A 248 -10.13 -3.65 -0.90
CA ARG A 248 -11.40 -4.34 -1.15
C ARG A 248 -12.59 -3.45 -0.83
N ALA A 249 -12.60 -2.80 0.34
CA ALA A 249 -13.69 -1.93 0.77
C ALA A 249 -13.83 -0.67 -0.11
N VAL A 250 -12.72 -0.14 -0.65
CA VAL A 250 -12.73 0.99 -1.60
C VAL A 250 -13.45 0.63 -2.88
N TYR A 251 -13.17 -0.55 -3.44
CA TYR A 251 -13.68 -0.91 -4.77
C TYR A 251 -14.96 -1.74 -4.74
N ALA A 252 -15.26 -2.48 -3.68
CA ALA A 252 -16.43 -3.36 -3.59
C ALA A 252 -17.76 -2.69 -4.00
N PRO A 253 -18.06 -1.42 -3.63
CA PRO A 253 -19.30 -0.77 -4.03
C PRO A 253 -19.50 -0.61 -5.55
N HIS A 254 -18.41 -0.66 -6.34
CA HIS A 254 -18.43 -0.53 -7.80
C HIS A 254 -18.53 -1.86 -8.54
N PHE A 255 -18.48 -2.99 -7.82
CA PHE A 255 -18.56 -4.33 -8.40
C PHE A 255 -19.94 -4.95 -8.18
N ILE A 256 -20.45 -5.60 -9.23
CA ILE A 256 -21.67 -6.42 -9.19
C ILE A 256 -21.38 -7.74 -9.87
N ARG A 257 -21.69 -8.84 -9.18
CA ARG A 257 -21.53 -10.19 -9.70
C ARG A 257 -22.89 -10.79 -10.04
N VAL A 258 -22.95 -11.52 -11.14
CA VAL A 258 -24.10 -12.38 -11.46
C VAL A 258 -23.99 -13.68 -10.67
N GLY A 259 -24.99 -13.95 -9.83
CA GLY A 259 -25.09 -15.14 -9.02
C GLY A 259 -25.28 -16.40 -9.88
N GLY A 260 -24.84 -17.55 -9.36
CA GLY A 260 -25.05 -18.84 -9.99
C GLY A 260 -26.52 -19.25 -9.94
N GLY A 261 -27.04 -19.80 -11.03
CA GLY A 261 -28.40 -20.34 -11.09
C GLY A 261 -28.89 -20.61 -12.52
N PRO A 262 -30.05 -21.27 -12.67
CA PRO A 262 -30.62 -21.59 -13.99
C PRO A 262 -30.96 -20.35 -14.81
N ALA A 263 -31.24 -19.21 -14.17
CA ALA A 263 -31.50 -17.94 -14.87
C ALA A 263 -30.25 -17.37 -15.57
N ALA A 264 -29.05 -17.75 -15.12
CA ALA A 264 -27.78 -17.33 -15.71
C ALA A 264 -27.27 -18.29 -16.79
N ASP A 265 -28.02 -19.34 -17.12
CA ASP A 265 -27.70 -20.29 -18.19
C ASP A 265 -28.05 -19.69 -19.55
N LEU A 266 -27.07 -19.70 -20.47
CA LEU A 266 -27.21 -19.17 -21.83
C LEU A 266 -27.49 -20.27 -22.87
N THR A 267 -27.50 -21.55 -22.49
CA THR A 267 -27.68 -22.66 -23.45
C THR A 267 -28.99 -22.59 -24.25
N ALA A 268 -30.07 -22.09 -23.61
CA ALA A 268 -31.36 -21.87 -24.26
C ALA A 268 -31.57 -20.42 -24.77
N TYR A 269 -30.62 -19.52 -24.48
CA TYR A 269 -30.71 -18.13 -24.87
C TYR A 269 -30.32 -17.96 -26.34
N VAL A 270 -31.12 -17.21 -27.10
CA VAL A 270 -30.82 -16.91 -28.51
C VAL A 270 -30.33 -15.48 -28.62
N PRO A 271 -29.03 -15.24 -28.88
CA PRO A 271 -28.47 -13.90 -29.02
C PRO A 271 -29.14 -13.10 -30.13
N ARG A 272 -29.37 -11.81 -29.88
CA ARG A 272 -30.09 -10.90 -30.80
C ARG A 272 -29.30 -9.63 -31.05
N PRO A 273 -29.44 -9.00 -32.21
CA PRO A 273 -28.74 -7.74 -32.49
C PRO A 273 -29.20 -6.59 -31.59
N TYR A 274 -30.47 -6.57 -31.23
CA TYR A 274 -31.03 -5.60 -30.30
C TYR A 274 -32.26 -6.20 -29.59
N PRO A 275 -32.55 -5.79 -28.35
CA PRO A 275 -33.74 -6.19 -27.60
C PRO A 275 -35.00 -5.49 -28.13
N ALA A 276 -36.16 -6.12 -27.94
CA ALA A 276 -37.45 -5.57 -28.40
C ALA A 276 -37.78 -4.21 -27.76
N GLY A 277 -37.36 -3.99 -26.51
CA GLY A 277 -37.55 -2.71 -25.82
C GLY A 277 -36.87 -1.52 -26.51
N LEU A 278 -35.66 -1.73 -27.05
CA LEU A 278 -34.94 -0.69 -27.81
C LEU A 278 -35.55 -0.46 -29.19
N ALA A 279 -36.13 -1.50 -29.81
CA ALA A 279 -36.75 -1.39 -31.12
C ALA A 279 -37.95 -0.43 -31.15
N ALA A 280 -38.66 -0.28 -30.03
CA ALA A 280 -39.80 0.61 -29.90
C ALA A 280 -39.43 2.09 -29.77
N GLN A 281 -38.20 2.40 -29.36
CA GLN A 281 -37.77 3.75 -28.98
C GLN A 281 -36.77 4.37 -29.96
N LEU A 282 -35.89 3.56 -30.56
CA LEU A 282 -34.82 4.04 -31.42
C LEU A 282 -35.20 4.07 -32.91
N PRO A 283 -34.59 4.95 -33.72
CA PRO A 283 -34.87 5.03 -35.15
C PRO A 283 -34.53 3.72 -35.89
N ALA A 284 -35.44 3.23 -36.72
CA ALA A 284 -35.26 1.99 -37.49
C ALA A 284 -33.99 1.96 -38.35
N ALA A 285 -33.58 3.11 -38.91
CA ALA A 285 -32.36 3.24 -39.70
C ALA A 285 -31.08 2.96 -38.88
N ALA A 286 -31.07 3.30 -37.60
CA ALA A 286 -29.94 3.04 -36.72
C ALA A 286 -29.92 1.58 -36.24
N LEU A 287 -31.10 1.01 -35.94
CA LEU A 287 -31.24 -0.39 -35.57
C LEU A 287 -30.83 -1.34 -36.70
N ALA A 288 -31.07 -0.96 -37.97
CA ALA A 288 -30.65 -1.75 -39.12
C ALA A 288 -29.12 -1.90 -39.24
N GLN A 289 -28.33 -1.04 -38.58
CA GLN A 289 -26.86 -1.14 -38.55
C GLN A 289 -26.37 -2.14 -37.49
N LEU A 290 -27.22 -2.52 -36.54
CA LEU A 290 -26.91 -3.53 -35.53
C LEU A 290 -27.20 -4.90 -36.12
N THR A 291 -26.17 -5.56 -36.64
CA THR A 291 -26.30 -6.90 -37.23
C THR A 291 -25.69 -8.01 -36.38
N GLN A 292 -24.82 -7.65 -35.43
CA GLN A 292 -24.08 -8.60 -34.59
C GLN A 292 -24.98 -9.17 -33.50
N PRO A 293 -25.13 -10.50 -33.37
CA PRO A 293 -25.95 -11.11 -32.33
C PRO A 293 -25.24 -11.00 -30.98
N LEU A 294 -25.92 -10.46 -29.97
CA LEU A 294 -25.36 -10.17 -28.64
C LEU A 294 -26.28 -10.69 -27.53
N VAL A 295 -25.73 -10.85 -26.34
CA VAL A 295 -26.48 -11.12 -25.12
C VAL A 295 -26.83 -9.80 -24.44
N TRP A 296 -28.12 -9.54 -24.22
CA TRP A 296 -28.58 -8.26 -23.67
C TRP A 296 -29.09 -8.42 -22.25
N LEU A 297 -28.56 -7.60 -21.34
CA LEU A 297 -29.03 -7.48 -19.97
C LEU A 297 -29.80 -6.17 -19.78
N GLU A 298 -30.98 -6.25 -19.18
CA GLU A 298 -31.75 -5.08 -18.73
C GLU A 298 -31.49 -4.84 -17.25
N VAL A 299 -30.93 -3.69 -16.90
CA VAL A 299 -30.79 -3.23 -15.52
C VAL A 299 -31.79 -2.11 -15.27
N ARG A 300 -32.63 -2.27 -14.25
CA ARG A 300 -33.62 -1.27 -13.84
C ARG A 300 -33.13 -0.48 -12.64
N PHE A 301 -33.25 0.83 -12.69
CA PHE A 301 -32.93 1.75 -11.60
C PHE A 301 -34.15 2.58 -11.21
N SER A 302 -34.14 3.03 -9.95
CA SER A 302 -35.11 4.01 -9.44
C SER A 302 -35.13 5.29 -10.28
N HIS A 303 -36.32 5.87 -10.43
CA HIS A 303 -36.51 7.15 -11.13
C HIS A 303 -35.84 8.35 -10.42
N ALA A 304 -35.39 8.16 -9.17
CA ALA A 304 -34.58 9.13 -8.43
C ALA A 304 -33.16 9.28 -9.01
N LEU A 305 -32.66 8.30 -9.78
CA LEU A 305 -31.38 8.43 -10.47
C LEU A 305 -31.53 9.40 -11.66
N PRO A 306 -30.70 10.47 -11.74
CA PRO A 306 -30.76 11.40 -12.85
C PRO A 306 -30.34 10.69 -14.16
N PRO A 307 -30.96 11.02 -15.30
CA PRO A 307 -30.63 10.37 -16.59
C PRO A 307 -29.18 10.65 -17.03
N GLU A 308 -28.62 11.78 -16.59
CA GLU A 308 -27.22 12.15 -16.81
C GLU A 308 -26.25 11.13 -16.18
N ALA A 309 -26.62 10.52 -15.04
CA ALA A 309 -25.79 9.49 -14.42
C ALA A 309 -25.61 8.28 -15.36
N LEU A 310 -26.66 7.81 -16.04
CA LEU A 310 -26.54 6.68 -16.98
C LEU A 310 -25.71 7.05 -18.23
N THR A 311 -25.70 8.32 -18.60
CA THR A 311 -24.89 8.83 -19.72
C THR A 311 -23.40 8.75 -19.41
N ASN A 312 -22.99 9.11 -18.18
CA ASN A 312 -21.58 9.12 -17.75
C ASN A 312 -21.10 7.78 -17.18
N LEU A 313 -21.99 6.80 -16.99
CA LEU A 313 -21.67 5.50 -16.39
C LEU A 313 -20.68 4.68 -17.24
N LEU A 314 -19.52 4.37 -16.71
CA LEU A 314 -18.62 3.36 -17.23
C LEU A 314 -19.13 1.97 -16.82
N CYS A 315 -19.18 1.03 -17.76
CA CYS A 315 -19.53 -0.36 -17.49
C CYS A 315 -18.57 -1.28 -18.24
N ALA A 316 -17.87 -2.14 -17.50
CA ALA A 316 -16.90 -3.08 -18.06
C ALA A 316 -16.98 -4.44 -17.36
N THR A 317 -16.55 -5.50 -18.05
CA THR A 317 -16.41 -6.86 -17.53
C THR A 317 -14.92 -7.23 -17.40
N ASN A 318 -14.64 -8.36 -16.73
CA ASN A 318 -13.27 -8.86 -16.52
C ASN A 318 -12.33 -7.85 -15.84
N CYS A 319 -12.91 -7.06 -14.94
CA CYS A 319 -12.21 -6.05 -14.16
C CYS A 319 -11.86 -6.63 -12.78
N PHE A 320 -10.72 -6.23 -12.24
CA PHE A 320 -10.27 -6.64 -10.91
C PHE A 320 -9.39 -5.56 -10.27
N PRO A 321 -9.48 -5.36 -8.95
CA PRO A 321 -8.51 -4.52 -8.25
C PRO A 321 -7.10 -5.11 -8.33
N VAL A 322 -6.12 -4.24 -8.56
CA VAL A 322 -4.70 -4.57 -8.57
C VAL A 322 -3.96 -3.75 -7.52
N LEU A 323 -2.93 -4.36 -6.95
CA LEU A 323 -1.99 -3.74 -6.01
C LEU A 323 -0.62 -3.65 -6.67
N ASN A 324 0.09 -2.54 -6.43
CA ASN A 324 1.51 -2.42 -6.75
C ASN A 324 2.32 -3.27 -5.78
N ARG A 325 2.38 -4.57 -6.06
CA ARG A 325 3.23 -5.52 -5.35
C ARG A 325 3.87 -6.49 -6.33
N ARG A 326 5.14 -6.78 -6.09
CA ARG A 326 5.94 -7.75 -6.85
C ARG A 326 6.24 -8.95 -5.98
N LEU A 327 5.96 -10.14 -6.51
CA LEU A 327 6.30 -11.38 -5.83
C LEU A 327 7.72 -11.80 -6.20
N HIS A 328 8.53 -12.00 -5.17
CA HIS A 328 9.85 -12.60 -5.29
C HIS A 328 9.78 -14.04 -4.77
N LYS A 329 10.25 -14.99 -5.56
CA LYS A 329 10.45 -16.39 -5.16
C LYS A 329 11.93 -16.69 -5.21
N ARG A 330 12.53 -17.02 -4.07
CA ARG A 330 13.97 -17.34 -3.99
C ARG A 330 14.19 -18.68 -3.30
N LEU A 331 14.99 -19.53 -3.92
CA LEU A 331 15.41 -20.81 -3.35
C LEU A 331 16.73 -20.62 -2.61
N PHE A 332 16.76 -21.06 -1.35
CA PHE A 332 17.94 -21.02 -0.51
C PHE A 332 18.30 -22.41 0.00
N ARG A 333 19.60 -22.69 0.05
CA ARG A 333 20.12 -23.91 0.67
C ARG A 333 20.43 -23.62 2.14
N LEU A 334 19.90 -24.46 3.04
CA LEU A 334 20.18 -24.34 4.46
C LEU A 334 21.62 -24.74 4.79
N GLN A 335 22.13 -24.16 5.87
CA GLN A 335 23.45 -24.42 6.44
C GLN A 335 23.31 -24.91 7.88
N GLN A 336 24.31 -25.66 8.35
CA GLN A 336 24.38 -26.19 9.73
C GLN A 336 24.53 -25.10 10.79
N ALA A 337 24.88 -23.87 10.39
CA ALA A 337 25.10 -22.74 11.28
C ALA A 337 23.89 -21.78 11.26
N LEU A 338 24.15 -20.48 11.12
CA LEU A 338 23.14 -19.44 11.16
C LEU A 338 22.52 -19.22 9.77
N ASN A 339 21.24 -19.48 9.64
CA ASN A 339 20.50 -19.31 8.39
C ASN A 339 19.87 -17.91 8.33
N ILE A 340 20.66 -16.90 7.92
CA ILE A 340 20.20 -15.52 7.70
C ILE A 340 20.13 -15.24 6.20
N PHE A 341 18.97 -14.77 5.75
CA PHE A 341 18.73 -14.43 4.34
C PHE A 341 18.33 -12.96 4.21
N PRO A 342 19.14 -12.11 3.55
CA PRO A 342 18.74 -10.75 3.23
C PRO A 342 17.69 -10.75 2.12
N LEU A 343 16.67 -9.91 2.27
CA LEU A 343 15.60 -9.70 1.30
C LEU A 343 15.98 -8.55 0.37
N ASP A 344 17.06 -8.75 -0.39
CA ASP A 344 17.59 -7.75 -1.30
C ASP A 344 16.68 -7.60 -2.51
N SER A 345 15.93 -6.49 -2.58
CA SER A 345 15.15 -6.09 -3.75
C SER A 345 15.40 -4.61 -4.07
N GLU A 346 15.24 -4.23 -5.35
CA GLU A 346 15.29 -2.82 -5.74
C GLU A 346 14.13 -2.06 -5.09
N GLU A 347 12.95 -2.69 -5.06
CA GLU A 347 11.75 -2.16 -4.43
C GLU A 347 11.77 -2.44 -2.91
N PRO A 348 11.27 -1.51 -2.08
CA PRO A 348 11.14 -1.75 -0.64
C PRO A 348 10.30 -3.00 -0.31
N PHE A 349 10.81 -3.83 0.61
CA PHE A 349 10.06 -4.96 1.18
C PHE A 349 8.71 -4.51 1.76
N LEU A 350 7.67 -5.29 1.49
CA LEU A 350 6.29 -5.08 1.92
C LEU A 350 5.87 -6.10 2.98
N ALA A 351 5.89 -7.39 2.66
CA ALA A 351 5.44 -8.46 3.55
C ALA A 351 6.01 -9.82 3.14
N MET A 352 6.10 -10.75 4.11
CA MET A 352 6.38 -12.16 3.83
C MET A 352 5.11 -12.84 3.34
N ARG A 353 5.21 -13.65 2.28
CA ARG A 353 4.08 -14.47 1.80
C ARG A 353 4.13 -15.84 2.44
N GLU A 354 5.19 -16.59 2.14
CA GLU A 354 5.33 -17.96 2.62
C GLU A 354 6.81 -18.36 2.65
N VAL A 355 7.12 -19.29 3.55
CA VAL A 355 8.44 -19.93 3.63
C VAL A 355 8.20 -21.42 3.73
N TYR A 356 8.60 -22.19 2.71
CA TYR A 356 8.36 -23.63 2.67
C TYR A 356 9.58 -24.37 2.14
N SER A 357 9.84 -25.57 2.68
CA SER A 357 10.91 -26.43 2.20
C SER A 357 10.50 -27.21 0.94
N LEU A 358 11.48 -27.77 0.22
CA LEU A 358 11.23 -28.70 -0.89
C LEU A 358 10.41 -29.94 -0.48
N ASN A 359 10.41 -30.29 0.80
CA ASN A 359 9.61 -31.36 1.37
C ASN A 359 8.21 -30.88 1.81
N ASN A 360 7.77 -29.70 1.36
CA ASN A 360 6.49 -29.05 1.70
C ASN A 360 6.29 -28.78 3.20
N VAL A 361 7.36 -28.63 3.97
CA VAL A 361 7.28 -28.15 5.36
C VAL A 361 7.14 -26.63 5.36
N VAL A 362 6.00 -26.11 5.83
CA VAL A 362 5.73 -24.68 5.94
C VAL A 362 6.28 -24.14 7.26
N TYR A 363 7.13 -23.13 7.18
CA TYR A 363 7.75 -22.49 8.33
C TYR A 363 6.81 -21.45 8.93
N ARG A 364 6.71 -21.44 10.27
CA ARG A 364 5.82 -20.51 10.99
C ARG A 364 6.55 -19.24 11.43
N SER A 365 5.89 -18.10 11.26
CA SER A 365 6.39 -16.84 11.81
C SER A 365 6.40 -16.89 13.34
N THR A 366 7.51 -16.49 13.97
CA THR A 366 7.62 -16.39 15.43
C THR A 366 7.92 -14.95 15.85
N SER A 367 7.13 -14.42 16.79
CA SER A 367 7.36 -13.12 17.41
C SER A 367 8.46 -13.19 18.48
N LEU A 368 9.13 -12.06 18.72
CA LEU A 368 10.25 -11.92 19.68
C LEU A 368 9.95 -12.44 21.10
N THR A 369 8.69 -12.51 21.50
CA THR A 369 8.23 -12.91 22.84
C THR A 369 8.00 -14.41 23.01
N GLY A 370 7.96 -15.18 21.91
CA GLY A 370 7.69 -16.63 21.91
C GLY A 370 8.94 -17.51 21.79
N LEU A 371 10.13 -16.98 22.10
CA LEU A 371 11.39 -17.70 22.03
C LEU A 371 11.50 -18.75 23.14
N GLN A 372 10.74 -19.84 23.06
CA GLN A 372 11.19 -21.10 23.63
C GLN A 372 12.24 -21.68 22.67
N ASP A 373 13.46 -21.89 23.16
CA ASP A 373 14.64 -22.31 22.39
C ASP A 373 14.50 -23.64 21.63
N SER A 374 13.35 -24.32 21.71
CA SER A 374 13.11 -25.64 21.13
C SER A 374 12.15 -25.66 19.93
N GLN A 375 11.56 -24.52 19.52
CA GLN A 375 10.66 -24.53 18.35
C GLN A 375 11.45 -24.51 17.04
N THR A 376 11.38 -25.63 16.32
CA THR A 376 11.93 -25.83 14.97
C THR A 376 10.86 -25.52 13.91
N ASP A 377 11.28 -25.36 12.65
CA ASP A 377 10.46 -24.97 11.50
C ASP A 377 9.80 -23.59 11.68
N THR A 378 10.60 -22.65 12.18
CA THR A 378 10.17 -21.26 12.40
C THR A 378 11.04 -20.27 11.65
N TYR A 379 10.47 -19.12 11.32
CA TYR A 379 11.21 -17.98 10.80
C TYR A 379 10.95 -16.71 11.62
N THR A 380 11.97 -15.84 11.67
CA THR A 380 11.86 -14.53 12.29
C THR A 380 12.27 -13.46 11.29
N LEU A 381 11.34 -12.58 10.95
CA LEU A 381 11.62 -11.39 10.16
C LEU A 381 12.25 -10.31 11.05
N ARG A 382 13.36 -9.74 10.60
CA ARG A 382 14.01 -8.60 11.24
C ARG A 382 13.92 -7.39 10.33
N SER A 383 13.04 -6.46 10.71
CA SER A 383 12.93 -5.15 10.09
C SER A 383 14.07 -4.22 10.53
N HIS A 384 14.35 -3.23 9.68
CA HIS A 384 15.40 -2.22 9.82
C HIS A 384 15.53 -1.69 11.27
N GLY A 385 16.76 -1.46 11.73
CA GLY A 385 17.05 -0.65 12.93
C GLY A 385 16.79 -1.28 14.31
N VAL A 386 16.19 -2.48 14.41
CA VAL A 386 16.00 -3.18 15.70
C VAL A 386 17.07 -4.27 15.94
N GLY A 387 17.93 -4.52 14.95
CA GLY A 387 19.21 -5.18 15.19
C GLY A 387 20.18 -4.21 15.88
N ARG A 388 20.96 -4.69 16.85
CA ARG A 388 22.05 -3.95 17.52
C ARG A 388 23.13 -3.38 16.58
N PHE A 389 22.95 -3.51 15.26
CA PHE A 389 23.87 -3.17 14.21
C PHE A 389 23.07 -2.52 13.09
N ASP A 390 22.87 -1.20 13.17
CA ASP A 390 22.64 -0.45 11.94
C ASP A 390 23.92 -0.61 11.11
N ALA A 391 23.87 -0.92 9.83
CA ALA A 391 25.10 -1.21 9.06
C ALA A 391 26.10 -0.03 9.12
N ARG A 392 25.58 1.20 9.32
CA ARG A 392 26.37 2.37 9.71
C ARG A 392 27.09 2.22 11.04
N THR A 393 26.42 1.79 12.12
CA THR A 393 27.07 1.51 13.42
C THR A 393 27.93 0.25 13.39
N GLY A 394 27.63 -0.77 12.60
CA GLY A 394 28.47 -1.95 12.46
C GLY A 394 29.80 -1.64 11.78
N LYS A 395 29.75 -0.92 10.65
CA LYS A 395 30.94 -0.42 9.95
C LYS A 395 31.67 0.64 10.76
N GLN A 396 30.97 1.58 11.38
CA GLN A 396 31.58 2.58 12.28
C GLN A 396 32.21 1.93 13.50
N ALA A 397 31.56 0.95 14.14
CA ALA A 397 32.12 0.23 15.28
C ALA A 397 33.33 -0.61 14.85
N LEU A 398 33.28 -1.25 13.67
CA LEU A 398 34.45 -1.91 13.08
C LEU A 398 35.58 -0.91 12.81
N MET A 399 35.28 0.25 12.25
CA MET A 399 36.23 1.34 12.00
C MET A 399 36.79 1.92 13.30
N GLN A 400 35.97 2.06 14.34
CA GLN A 400 36.39 2.48 15.68
C GLN A 400 37.29 1.43 16.32
N LEU A 401 36.93 0.15 16.24
CA LEU A 401 37.77 -0.96 16.68
C LEU A 401 39.09 -0.98 15.90
N LEU A 402 39.04 -0.65 14.61
CA LEU A 402 40.19 -0.47 13.73
C LEU A 402 41.14 0.60 14.24
N GLU A 403 40.59 1.80 14.50
CA GLU A 403 41.34 2.95 14.98
C GLU A 403 41.92 2.65 16.36
N LEU A 404 41.13 2.05 17.25
CA LEU A 404 41.56 1.63 18.57
C LEU A 404 42.73 0.63 18.47
N LEU A 405 42.59 -0.41 17.65
CA LEU A 405 43.66 -1.38 17.38
C LEU A 405 44.91 -0.70 16.83
N ARG A 406 44.74 0.29 15.97
CA ARG A 406 45.85 1.02 15.36
C ARG A 406 46.55 1.93 16.36
N ASP A 407 45.82 2.60 17.24
CA ASP A 407 46.39 3.45 18.30
C ASP A 407 47.04 2.63 19.41
N GLU A 408 46.42 1.52 19.84
CA GLU A 408 47.06 0.56 20.73
C GLU A 408 48.30 -0.07 20.08
N SER A 409 48.26 -0.38 18.78
CA SER A 409 49.45 -0.92 18.08
C SER A 409 50.65 0.02 18.14
N ARG A 410 50.41 1.33 18.03
CA ARG A 410 51.45 2.36 18.14
C ARG A 410 51.99 2.41 19.56
N ALA A 411 51.12 2.27 20.57
CA ALA A 411 51.53 2.17 21.97
C ALA A 411 52.36 0.89 22.24
N PHE A 412 52.01 -0.25 21.64
CA PHE A 412 52.75 -1.52 21.82
C PHE A 412 54.09 -1.57 21.08
N THR A 413 54.23 -0.90 19.93
CA THR A 413 55.52 -0.78 19.24
C THR A 413 56.55 0.00 20.05
N ALA A 414 56.12 0.88 20.96
CA ALA A 414 57.01 1.58 21.88
C ALA A 414 57.58 0.66 22.98
N THR A 415 56.96 -0.50 23.22
CA THR A 415 57.32 -1.45 24.30
C THR A 415 58.27 -2.56 23.84
N GLY A 416 58.64 -2.63 22.56
CA GLY A 416 59.79 -3.40 22.07
C GLY A 416 59.66 -4.93 22.12
N THR A 417 58.71 -5.52 21.39
CA THR A 417 58.66 -6.99 21.18
C THR A 417 58.42 -7.34 19.71
N ASP A 418 59.45 -7.90 19.06
CA ASP A 418 59.47 -8.19 17.61
C ASP A 418 58.35 -9.15 17.16
N PHE A 419 57.92 -10.08 18.01
CA PHE A 419 56.83 -11.02 17.72
C PHE A 419 55.50 -10.30 17.47
N ILE A 420 55.18 -9.30 18.29
CA ILE A 420 53.94 -8.52 18.20
C ILE A 420 53.88 -7.73 16.89
N SER A 421 55.02 -7.24 16.41
CA SER A 421 55.11 -6.46 15.17
C SER A 421 54.71 -7.24 13.91
N SER A 422 54.96 -8.56 13.89
CA SER A 422 54.65 -9.42 12.75
C SER A 422 53.16 -9.73 12.67
N THR A 423 52.55 -10.13 13.79
CA THR A 423 51.10 -10.35 13.93
C THR A 423 50.33 -9.06 13.66
N LEU A 424 50.84 -7.90 14.08
CA LEU A 424 50.25 -6.60 13.77
C LEU A 424 50.27 -6.26 12.28
N ARG A 425 51.32 -6.67 11.57
CA ARG A 425 51.44 -6.45 10.12
C ARG A 425 50.43 -7.32 9.36
N GLU A 426 50.24 -8.56 9.82
CA GLU A 426 49.23 -9.49 9.29
C GLU A 426 47.80 -9.00 9.58
N LEU A 427 47.54 -8.54 10.81
CA LEU A 427 46.28 -7.92 11.19
C LEU A 427 45.97 -6.71 10.31
N ASN A 428 46.93 -5.79 10.12
CA ASN A 428 46.76 -4.62 9.25
C ASN A 428 46.49 -4.99 7.78
N GLN A 429 47.10 -6.06 7.25
CA GLN A 429 46.81 -6.55 5.90
C GLN A 429 45.41 -7.15 5.80
N ASN A 430 44.99 -7.94 6.79
CA ASN A 430 43.64 -8.49 6.83
C ASN A 430 42.60 -7.37 6.99
N LEU A 431 42.91 -6.35 7.78
CA LEU A 431 42.15 -5.10 7.95
C LEU A 431 41.89 -4.40 6.62
N ALA A 432 42.96 -4.13 5.87
CA ALA A 432 42.87 -3.41 4.60
C ALA A 432 42.04 -4.18 3.56
N ARG A 433 42.14 -5.53 3.54
CA ARG A 433 41.29 -6.39 2.69
C ARG A 433 39.82 -6.35 3.13
N LEU A 434 39.57 -6.27 4.43
CA LEU A 434 38.22 -6.15 4.99
C LEU A 434 37.62 -4.80 4.59
N GLU A 435 38.37 -3.70 4.74
CA GLU A 435 37.98 -2.36 4.31
C GLU A 435 37.71 -2.28 2.81
N GLU A 436 38.54 -2.89 1.96
CA GLU A 436 38.36 -2.88 0.51
C GLU A 436 37.06 -3.62 0.11
N ARG A 437 36.73 -4.73 0.78
CA ARG A 437 35.46 -5.44 0.57
C ARG A 437 34.26 -4.65 1.09
N LEU A 438 34.35 -4.08 2.29
CA LEU A 438 33.33 -3.21 2.90
C LEU A 438 33.16 -1.85 2.19
N GLY A 439 34.15 -1.42 1.42
CA GLY A 439 34.14 -0.20 0.63
C GLY A 439 33.44 -0.37 -0.71
N ARG A 440 33.56 -1.54 -1.35
CA ARG A 440 32.92 -1.84 -2.64
C ARG A 440 31.39 -1.96 -2.56
N ASP A 441 30.85 -2.37 -1.41
CA ASP A 441 29.39 -2.49 -1.17
C ASP A 441 28.72 -1.17 -0.71
N ALA A 442 29.44 -0.04 -0.70
CA ALA A 442 28.91 1.24 -0.21
C ALA A 442 27.72 1.79 -1.02
N ALA A 443 27.46 1.27 -2.23
CA ALA A 443 26.30 1.63 -3.03
C ALA A 443 25.01 0.90 -2.59
N ALA A 444 25.12 -0.22 -1.85
CA ALA A 444 24.00 -0.98 -1.29
C ALA A 444 23.66 -0.52 0.15
N GLN A 445 23.67 0.80 0.39
CA GLN A 445 23.47 1.41 1.72
C GLN A 445 22.02 1.37 2.24
N ASN A 446 21.14 0.60 1.62
CA ASN A 446 19.84 0.28 2.19
C ASN A 446 19.97 -1.05 2.95
N THR A 447 19.88 -1.00 4.28
CA THR A 447 19.90 -2.17 5.16
C THR A 447 18.70 -3.06 4.84
N ALA A 448 18.78 -3.96 3.86
CA ALA A 448 17.67 -4.82 3.49
C ALA A 448 17.18 -5.64 4.71
N PRO A 449 15.86 -5.79 4.90
CA PRO A 449 15.35 -6.65 5.96
C PRO A 449 15.83 -8.07 5.73
N TYR A 450 15.99 -8.85 6.80
CA TYR A 450 16.48 -10.21 6.69
C TYR A 450 15.61 -11.18 7.48
N VAL A 451 15.60 -12.42 7.02
CA VAL A 451 14.87 -13.53 7.64
C VAL A 451 15.87 -14.48 8.28
N LEU A 452 15.66 -14.77 9.57
CA LEU A 452 16.37 -15.82 10.27
C LEU A 452 15.51 -17.09 10.25
N LEU A 453 16.02 -18.17 9.65
CA LEU A 453 15.36 -19.47 9.64
C LEU A 453 15.91 -20.37 10.74
N ARG A 454 15.01 -21.11 11.39
CA ARG A 454 15.34 -22.19 12.33
C ARG A 454 14.76 -23.50 11.80
N PRO A 455 15.46 -24.18 10.89
CA PRO A 455 14.99 -25.43 10.31
C PRO A 455 15.10 -26.58 11.31
N HIS A 456 14.20 -27.55 11.22
CA HIS A 456 14.39 -28.86 11.83
C HIS A 456 15.49 -29.67 11.10
N ASP A 457 15.43 -29.69 9.75
CA ASP A 457 16.44 -30.33 8.90
C ASP A 457 17.34 -29.28 8.23
N VAL A 458 18.60 -29.24 8.64
CA VAL A 458 19.62 -28.31 8.13
C VAL A 458 20.18 -28.66 6.76
N ASN A 459 19.84 -29.83 6.18
CA ASN A 459 20.30 -30.23 4.85
C ASN A 459 19.31 -29.92 3.73
N ASP A 460 18.15 -29.34 4.06
CA ASP A 460 17.09 -29.06 3.10
C ASP A 460 17.33 -27.73 2.34
N SER A 461 16.53 -27.49 1.30
CA SER A 461 16.40 -26.19 0.65
C SER A 461 15.01 -25.62 0.86
N VAL A 462 14.95 -24.30 1.02
CA VAL A 462 13.74 -23.57 1.39
C VAL A 462 13.45 -22.52 0.34
N PHE A 463 12.22 -22.49 -0.14
CA PHE A 463 11.66 -21.38 -0.89
C PHE A 463 11.20 -20.29 0.06
N LEU A 464 11.66 -19.08 -0.22
CA LEU A 464 11.29 -17.87 0.47
C LEU A 464 10.53 -16.99 -0.50
N GLU A 465 9.26 -16.74 -0.18
CA GLU A 465 8.36 -15.92 -0.99
C GLU A 465 7.97 -14.66 -0.25
N TYR A 466 8.17 -13.51 -0.89
CA TYR A 466 7.88 -12.21 -0.28
C TYR A 466 7.43 -11.18 -1.30
N TRP A 467 6.68 -10.20 -0.80
CA TRP A 467 6.18 -9.05 -1.54
C TRP A 467 7.10 -7.84 -1.34
N SER A 468 7.25 -7.08 -2.42
CA SER A 468 7.88 -5.75 -2.41
C SER A 468 6.98 -4.75 -3.15
N SER A 469 7.12 -3.46 -2.87
CA SER A 469 6.25 -2.42 -3.45
C SER A 469 7.01 -1.10 -3.64
N ASP A 470 6.75 -0.43 -4.77
CA ASP A 470 7.25 0.91 -5.09
C ASP A 470 6.52 2.02 -4.31
N GLY A 471 5.40 1.69 -3.65
CA GLY A 471 4.62 2.60 -2.84
C GLY A 471 4.18 3.85 -3.61
N ALA A 472 4.58 5.04 -3.14
CA ALA A 472 4.22 6.31 -3.75
C ALA A 472 4.72 6.46 -5.20
N ALA A 473 5.82 5.80 -5.57
CA ALA A 473 6.37 5.90 -6.91
C ALA A 473 5.46 5.25 -7.96
N ALA A 474 4.56 4.34 -7.58
CA ALA A 474 3.60 3.69 -8.46
C ALA A 474 2.27 4.45 -8.64
N ASN A 475 2.12 5.61 -8.01
CA ASN A 475 0.93 6.46 -8.20
C ASN A 475 0.93 7.18 -9.55
N ARG A 476 -0.24 7.70 -9.93
CA ARG A 476 -0.46 8.56 -11.11
C ARG A 476 -0.14 7.89 -12.45
N LEU A 477 -0.24 6.56 -12.53
CA LEU A 477 -0.30 5.88 -13.83
C LEU A 477 -1.66 6.16 -14.47
N ALA A 478 -1.65 6.50 -15.76
CA ALA A 478 -2.86 6.92 -16.46
C ALA A 478 -3.81 5.72 -16.72
N PRO A 479 -5.13 5.94 -16.75
CA PRO A 479 -6.06 4.93 -17.26
C PRO A 479 -5.76 4.66 -18.74
N GLY A 480 -5.96 3.42 -19.19
CA GLY A 480 -5.58 2.92 -20.50
C GLY A 480 -4.11 2.47 -20.61
N SER A 481 -3.31 2.60 -19.54
CA SER A 481 -1.93 2.10 -19.53
C SER A 481 -1.90 0.58 -19.66
N ARG A 482 -1.22 0.08 -20.70
CA ARG A 482 -1.08 -1.37 -20.95
C ARG A 482 -0.06 -1.99 -20.00
N LEU A 483 -0.40 -3.16 -19.47
CA LEU A 483 0.45 -3.95 -18.61
C LEU A 483 0.88 -5.22 -19.36
N GLN A 484 2.18 -5.53 -19.32
CA GLN A 484 2.71 -6.75 -19.88
C GLN A 484 2.53 -7.89 -18.88
N VAL A 485 2.03 -9.04 -19.32
CA VAL A 485 1.91 -10.23 -18.47
C VAL A 485 3.32 -10.77 -18.20
N TYR A 486 3.70 -10.84 -16.93
CA TYR A 486 5.01 -11.32 -16.50
C TYR A 486 5.07 -12.86 -16.49
N ASP A 487 4.04 -13.48 -15.91
CA ASP A 487 3.91 -14.94 -15.77
C ASP A 487 2.61 -15.43 -16.45
N GLY A 488 2.75 -16.38 -17.37
CA GLY A 488 1.61 -17.05 -18.04
C GLY A 488 1.18 -16.45 -19.39
N GLN A 489 0.60 -17.28 -20.25
CA GLN A 489 0.16 -16.89 -21.61
C GLN A 489 -1.37 -17.02 -21.80
N TYR A 490 -2.16 -16.95 -20.73
CA TYR A 490 -3.62 -17.17 -20.79
C TYR A 490 -4.43 -15.88 -20.99
N LEU A 491 -3.79 -14.71 -21.03
CA LEU A 491 -4.40 -13.40 -21.26
C LEU A 491 -3.87 -12.77 -22.56
N ASP A 492 -4.74 -12.06 -23.27
CA ASP A 492 -4.39 -11.35 -24.51
C ASP A 492 -3.97 -9.90 -24.27
N ASP A 493 -4.74 -9.18 -23.46
CA ASP A 493 -4.50 -7.77 -23.16
C ASP A 493 -4.84 -7.49 -21.70
N VAL A 494 -4.04 -6.66 -21.05
CA VAL A 494 -4.24 -6.19 -19.68
C VAL A 494 -3.98 -4.70 -19.65
N GLN A 495 -4.94 -3.93 -19.15
CA GLN A 495 -4.82 -2.47 -19.07
C GLN A 495 -5.39 -1.94 -17.76
N LEU A 496 -4.82 -0.83 -17.28
CA LEU A 496 -5.38 -0.08 -16.15
C LEU A 496 -6.64 0.64 -16.60
N LEU A 497 -7.71 0.52 -15.82
CA LEU A 497 -8.99 1.17 -16.09
C LEU A 497 -9.14 2.46 -15.28
N THR A 498 -8.54 2.51 -14.09
CA THR A 498 -8.46 3.71 -13.25
C THR A 498 -7.01 4.19 -13.11
N THR A 499 -6.82 5.43 -12.69
CA THR A 499 -5.50 5.91 -12.25
C THR A 499 -5.03 5.15 -11.01
N THR A 500 -3.72 4.92 -10.90
CA THR A 500 -3.15 4.35 -9.66
C THR A 500 -3.04 5.40 -8.56
N ILE A 501 -3.51 5.06 -7.36
CA ILE A 501 -3.58 5.95 -6.20
C ILE A 501 -3.27 5.18 -4.90
N GLY A 502 -3.21 5.89 -3.76
CA GLY A 502 -3.08 5.27 -2.43
C GLY A 502 -1.68 4.80 -2.04
N GLY A 503 -0.71 4.83 -2.95
CA GLY A 503 0.67 4.46 -2.67
C GLY A 503 1.36 5.46 -1.73
N GLN A 504 2.03 4.96 -0.70
CA GLN A 504 2.80 5.78 0.24
C GLN A 504 4.21 5.21 0.41
N GLU A 505 5.17 6.10 0.61
CA GLU A 505 6.52 5.69 1.03
C GLU A 505 6.48 5.15 2.47
N ARG A 506 7.60 4.58 2.90
CA ARG A 506 7.75 4.17 4.29
C ARG A 506 7.59 5.38 5.22
N PRO A 507 6.89 5.23 6.36
CA PRO A 507 6.63 6.33 7.26
C PRO A 507 7.94 6.87 7.85
N ARG A 508 8.09 8.19 7.84
CA ARG A 508 9.26 8.86 8.45
C ARG A 508 9.22 8.71 9.98
N PRO A 509 10.36 8.83 10.69
CA PRO A 509 10.39 8.74 12.15
C PRO A 509 9.36 9.64 12.86
N GLU A 510 9.14 10.85 12.34
CA GLU A 510 8.14 11.79 12.88
C GLU A 510 6.70 11.29 12.69
N GLU A 511 6.38 10.73 11.52
CA GLU A 511 5.06 10.17 11.19
C GLU A 511 4.78 8.92 12.03
N ARG A 512 5.81 8.11 12.30
CA ARG A 512 5.73 6.94 13.19
C ARG A 512 5.23 7.31 14.58
N VAL A 513 5.56 8.49 15.10
CA VAL A 513 5.06 8.95 16.41
C VAL A 513 3.53 9.09 16.38
N HIS A 514 2.95 9.59 15.29
CA HIS A 514 1.49 9.69 15.14
C HIS A 514 0.83 8.32 15.05
N THR A 515 1.40 7.38 14.28
CA THR A 515 0.93 5.99 14.19
C THR A 515 1.02 5.29 15.54
N LEU A 516 2.13 5.44 16.26
CA LEU A 516 2.32 4.92 17.62
C LEU A 516 1.26 5.46 18.58
N ARG A 517 1.01 6.77 18.54
CA ARG A 517 -0.01 7.41 19.37
C ARG A 517 -1.41 6.87 19.06
N LYS A 518 -1.77 6.72 17.78
CA LYS A 518 -3.04 6.10 17.36
C LYS A 518 -3.16 4.69 17.93
N ASN A 519 -2.15 3.84 17.73
CA ASN A 519 -2.23 2.44 18.13
C ASN A 519 -2.25 2.27 19.67
N LEU A 520 -1.52 3.10 20.42
CA LEU A 520 -1.53 3.08 21.89
C LEU A 520 -2.87 3.54 22.47
N LEU A 521 -3.50 4.56 21.89
CA LEU A 521 -4.78 5.11 22.37
C LEU A 521 -5.96 4.21 22.00
N SER A 522 -6.02 3.80 20.74
CA SER A 522 -7.23 3.22 20.14
C SER A 522 -7.12 1.73 19.87
N ARG A 523 -5.90 1.13 19.87
CA ARG A 523 -5.64 -0.24 19.41
C ARG A 523 -6.37 -0.57 18.10
N ASN A 524 -6.33 0.36 17.14
CA ASN A 524 -7.03 0.31 15.84
C ASN A 524 -8.57 0.32 15.92
N ARG A 525 -9.16 0.64 17.07
CA ARG A 525 -10.61 0.75 17.27
C ARG A 525 -11.01 2.16 17.68
N ILE A 526 -11.85 2.78 16.86
CA ILE A 526 -12.25 4.18 17.04
C ILE A 526 -13.54 4.23 17.87
N VAL A 527 -13.43 4.79 19.08
CA VAL A 527 -14.56 4.92 20.03
C VAL A 527 -14.80 6.38 20.42
N THR A 528 -13.75 7.15 20.64
CA THR A 528 -13.83 8.54 21.11
C THR A 528 -13.52 9.56 20.00
N LEU A 529 -13.85 10.84 20.23
CA LEU A 529 -13.52 11.93 19.31
C LEU A 529 -12.01 12.13 19.15
N GLU A 530 -11.23 11.86 20.19
CA GLU A 530 -9.77 11.93 20.14
C GLU A 530 -9.18 10.76 19.33
N ASP A 531 -9.81 9.59 19.34
CA ASP A 531 -9.39 8.47 18.47
C ASP A 531 -9.59 8.82 16.99
N ILE A 532 -10.68 9.51 16.64
CA ILE A 532 -10.94 9.99 15.27
C ILE A 532 -9.83 10.96 14.84
N LYS A 533 -9.49 11.93 15.70
CA LYS A 533 -8.39 12.87 15.42
C LYS A 533 -7.06 12.14 15.27
N ALA A 534 -6.74 11.23 16.19
CA ALA A 534 -5.51 10.45 16.14
C ALA A 534 -5.43 9.59 14.86
N ALA A 535 -6.55 9.02 14.42
CA ALA A 535 -6.62 8.30 13.15
C ALA A 535 -6.35 9.21 11.96
N CYS A 536 -6.94 10.41 11.90
CA CYS A 536 -6.69 11.38 10.83
C CYS A 536 -5.21 11.80 10.78
N TRP A 537 -4.60 12.10 11.93
CA TRP A 537 -3.18 12.45 12.02
C TRP A 537 -2.24 11.32 11.65
N ALA A 538 -2.60 10.06 11.94
CA ALA A 538 -1.78 8.91 11.57
C ALA A 538 -1.81 8.62 10.07
N GLU A 539 -2.93 8.85 9.38
CA GLU A 539 -3.03 8.59 7.93
C GLU A 539 -2.43 9.72 7.08
N LEU A 540 -2.54 10.98 7.54
CA LEU A 540 -2.17 12.17 6.75
C LEU A 540 -0.93 12.91 7.25
N GLY A 541 -0.52 12.69 8.51
CA GLY A 541 0.72 13.21 9.08
C GLY A 541 0.91 14.72 8.86
N SER A 542 2.05 15.08 8.25
CA SER A 542 2.45 16.47 8.01
C SER A 542 1.61 17.20 6.96
N GLN A 543 0.69 16.52 6.26
CA GLN A 543 -0.17 17.13 5.25
C GLN A 543 -1.36 17.88 5.86
N LEU A 544 -1.66 17.66 7.15
CA LEU A 544 -2.73 18.32 7.89
C LEU A 544 -2.22 19.49 8.72
N ALA A 545 -2.99 20.59 8.74
CA ALA A 545 -2.83 21.66 9.72
C ALA A 545 -3.78 21.50 10.90
N GLN A 546 -5.03 21.09 10.66
CA GLN A 546 -6.05 20.98 11.68
C GLN A 546 -7.12 19.93 11.32
N VAL A 547 -7.66 19.27 12.34
CA VAL A 547 -8.80 18.34 12.23
C VAL A 547 -9.90 18.79 13.20
N GLN A 548 -11.11 19.01 12.69
CA GLN A 548 -12.29 19.32 13.49
C GLN A 548 -13.30 18.18 13.37
N VAL A 549 -13.84 17.75 14.51
CA VAL A 549 -14.81 16.64 14.56
C VAL A 549 -16.07 17.11 15.25
N GLU A 550 -17.19 17.04 14.55
CA GLU A 550 -18.49 17.53 15.01
C GLU A 550 -19.59 16.49 14.74
N LYS A 551 -20.69 16.57 15.50
CA LYS A 551 -21.89 15.77 15.22
C LYS A 551 -22.75 16.54 14.23
N GLY A 552 -23.09 15.91 13.11
CA GLY A 552 -23.85 16.51 12.04
C GLY A 552 -25.00 15.64 11.55
N PHE A 553 -25.63 16.10 10.47
CA PHE A 553 -26.60 15.34 9.71
C PHE A 553 -26.18 15.37 8.24
N ARG A 554 -26.35 14.23 7.57
CA ARG A 554 -26.16 14.09 6.12
C ARG A 554 -27.37 13.41 5.51
N ASN A 555 -27.52 13.49 4.19
CA ASN A 555 -28.53 12.70 3.49
C ASN A 555 -28.19 11.21 3.61
N GLY A 556 -29.22 10.37 3.83
CA GLY A 556 -29.07 8.92 3.85
C GLY A 556 -28.57 8.41 2.49
N ALA A 557 -27.79 7.33 2.52
CA ALA A 557 -27.22 6.74 1.30
C ALA A 557 -28.29 6.11 0.40
N THR A 558 -29.38 5.62 0.99
CA THR A 558 -30.47 4.97 0.26
C THR A 558 -31.47 6.01 -0.24
N PRO A 559 -31.97 5.90 -1.49
CA PRO A 559 -33.04 6.74 -1.98
C PRO A 559 -34.25 6.69 -1.04
N GLY A 560 -34.66 7.84 -0.51
CA GLY A 560 -35.79 7.97 0.43
C GLY A 560 -35.46 7.91 1.92
N ALA A 561 -34.20 7.68 2.32
CA ALA A 561 -33.80 7.54 3.73
C ALA A 561 -33.79 8.85 4.57
N GLY A 562 -34.07 10.02 3.97
CA GLY A 562 -34.09 11.30 4.69
C GLY A 562 -32.73 11.71 5.27
N PHE A 563 -32.73 12.47 6.37
CA PHE A 563 -31.50 12.89 7.07
C PHE A 563 -31.07 11.85 8.12
N VAL A 564 -29.80 11.47 8.08
CA VAL A 564 -29.16 10.54 9.02
C VAL A 564 -28.12 11.27 9.84
N ARG A 565 -28.07 11.00 11.15
CA ARG A 565 -27.01 11.50 12.04
C ARG A 565 -25.65 10.98 11.59
N CYS A 566 -24.66 11.85 11.46
CA CYS A 566 -23.31 11.47 11.07
C CYS A 566 -22.26 12.16 11.96
N ILE A 567 -21.04 11.66 11.91
CA ILE A 567 -19.87 12.33 12.45
C ILE A 567 -19.18 13.05 11.29
N ARG A 568 -19.13 14.38 11.36
CA ARG A 568 -18.50 15.23 10.37
C ARG A 568 -17.06 15.49 10.78
N VAL A 569 -16.13 15.16 9.89
CA VAL A 569 -14.70 15.38 10.07
C VAL A 569 -14.25 16.40 9.03
N THR A 570 -13.87 17.60 9.47
CA THR A 570 -13.37 18.66 8.59
C THR A 570 -11.85 18.68 8.66
N LEU A 571 -11.20 18.45 7.52
CA LEU A 571 -9.74 18.46 7.35
C LEU A 571 -9.29 19.82 6.81
N THR A 572 -8.31 20.45 7.47
CA THR A 572 -7.65 21.66 6.98
C THR A 572 -6.26 21.28 6.44
N PRO A 573 -6.00 21.42 5.13
CA PRO A 573 -4.68 21.17 4.56
C PRO A 573 -3.59 22.07 5.15
N ALA A 574 -2.39 21.52 5.36
CA ALA A 574 -1.21 22.32 5.69
C ALA A 574 -0.70 23.10 4.47
N ALA A 575 -0.09 24.26 4.70
CA ALA A 575 0.55 25.06 3.64
C ALA A 575 1.67 24.30 2.89
N ILE A 576 2.22 23.26 3.50
CA ILE A 576 3.28 22.40 2.94
C ILE A 576 2.69 21.27 2.06
N SER A 577 1.36 21.06 2.09
CA SER A 577 0.71 19.99 1.33
C SER A 577 0.90 20.19 -0.17
N ARG A 578 1.25 19.11 -0.86
CA ARG A 578 1.42 19.06 -2.32
C ARG A 578 0.25 18.37 -3.04
N LEU A 579 -0.80 17.99 -2.30
CA LEU A 579 -1.97 17.36 -2.87
C LEU A 579 -2.83 18.40 -3.60
N SER A 580 -3.29 18.04 -4.78
CA SER A 580 -4.28 18.80 -5.53
C SER A 580 -5.68 18.66 -4.92
N GLY A 581 -6.61 19.56 -5.28
CA GLY A 581 -8.01 19.48 -4.87
C GLY A 581 -8.68 18.10 -5.06
N PRO A 582 -8.59 17.46 -6.25
CA PRO A 582 -9.15 16.12 -6.45
C PRO A 582 -8.44 15.04 -5.64
N GLU A 583 -7.12 15.11 -5.45
CA GLU A 583 -6.38 14.17 -4.61
C GLU A 583 -6.81 14.27 -3.14
N TRP A 584 -7.09 15.49 -2.66
CA TRP A 584 -7.67 15.70 -1.33
C TRP A 584 -9.06 15.10 -1.17
N GLN A 585 -9.90 15.19 -2.20
CA GLN A 585 -11.22 14.57 -2.19
C GLN A 585 -11.12 13.04 -2.12
N GLN A 586 -10.26 12.44 -2.95
CA GLN A 586 -9.99 10.99 -2.89
C GLN A 586 -9.46 10.57 -1.52
N THR A 587 -8.51 11.34 -0.98
CA THR A 587 -7.95 11.06 0.34
C THR A 587 -8.99 11.15 1.45
N ALA A 588 -9.96 12.06 1.34
CA ALA A 588 -11.08 12.17 2.27
C ALA A 588 -12.04 10.97 2.15
N GLU A 589 -12.31 10.49 0.94
CA GLU A 589 -13.11 9.28 0.69
C GLU A 589 -12.43 8.03 1.30
N ASP A 590 -11.12 7.85 1.06
CA ASP A 590 -10.33 6.76 1.62
C ASP A 590 -10.30 6.82 3.16
N LEU A 591 -10.16 8.03 3.72
CA LEU A 591 -10.21 8.24 5.17
C LEU A 591 -11.60 7.92 5.72
N GLN A 592 -12.68 8.28 5.01
CA GLN A 592 -14.04 7.95 5.43
C GLN A 592 -14.25 6.43 5.53
N ILE A 593 -13.76 5.67 4.55
CA ILE A 593 -13.81 4.21 4.56
C ILE A 593 -12.99 3.64 5.71
N THR A 594 -11.79 4.16 5.92
CA THR A 594 -10.90 3.76 7.02
C THR A 594 -11.56 3.99 8.38
N LEU A 595 -12.10 5.19 8.62
CA LEU A 595 -12.80 5.54 9.86
C LEU A 595 -14.04 4.67 10.08
N ALA A 596 -14.84 4.42 9.02
CA ALA A 596 -16.03 3.58 9.10
C ALA A 596 -15.69 2.13 9.45
N SER A 597 -14.63 1.56 8.86
CA SER A 597 -14.21 0.18 9.12
C SER A 597 -13.68 -0.04 10.54
N GLN A 598 -13.03 0.98 11.13
CA GLN A 598 -12.40 0.90 12.45
C GLN A 598 -13.33 1.36 13.58
N SER A 599 -14.48 1.97 13.26
CA SER A 599 -15.35 2.54 14.28
C SER A 599 -16.25 1.51 14.94
N ALA A 600 -16.32 1.58 16.26
CA ALA A 600 -17.32 0.86 17.04
C ALA A 600 -18.71 1.55 17.04
N MET A 601 -18.81 2.74 16.43
CA MET A 601 -19.98 3.59 16.50
C MET A 601 -20.83 3.36 15.24
N ASN A 602 -22.11 3.02 15.41
CA ASN A 602 -23.06 2.79 14.30
C ASN A 602 -23.49 4.10 13.59
N LEU A 603 -22.64 5.13 13.59
CA LEU A 603 -22.90 6.40 12.94
C LEU A 603 -22.03 6.50 11.67
N PRO A 604 -22.60 6.88 10.52
CA PRO A 604 -21.82 7.13 9.33
C PRO A 604 -20.86 8.31 9.52
N TYR A 605 -19.70 8.23 8.84
CA TYR A 605 -18.73 9.31 8.75
C TYR A 605 -18.97 10.15 7.50
N GLU A 606 -18.72 11.45 7.61
CA GLU A 606 -18.67 12.40 6.50
C GLU A 606 -17.37 13.18 6.62
N VAL A 607 -16.42 12.93 5.72
CA VAL A 607 -15.12 13.61 5.72
C VAL A 607 -15.13 14.70 4.66
N LEU A 608 -14.87 15.94 5.08
CA LEU A 608 -14.87 17.12 4.23
C LEU A 608 -13.51 17.80 4.28
N VAL A 609 -13.04 18.30 3.14
CA VAL A 609 -11.82 19.10 3.06
C VAL A 609 -12.22 20.57 3.02
N LYS A 610 -11.68 21.36 3.96
CA LYS A 610 -11.85 22.81 3.94
C LYS A 610 -11.03 23.36 2.78
N THR A 611 -11.72 23.81 1.74
CA THR A 611 -11.08 24.53 0.63
C THR A 611 -10.49 25.83 1.19
N PRO A 612 -9.23 26.17 0.84
CA PRO A 612 -8.58 27.39 1.30
C PRO A 612 -9.29 28.65 0.82
#